data_AF-A0A957N5E9-F1
#
_entry.id   AF-A0A957N5E9-F1
#
_cell.length_a   1.000
_cell.length_b   1.000
_cell.length_c   1.000
_cell.angle_alpha   90.00
_cell.angle_beta   90.00
_cell.angle_gamma   90.00
#
_symmetry.space_group_name_H-M   'P 1'
#
loop_
_entity.id
_entity.type
_entity.pdbx_description
1 polymer ?
#
loop_
_entity_poly.entity_id
_entity_poly.type
_entity_poly.pdbx_seq_one_letter_code
_entity_poly.pdbx_strand_id
1 'polypeptide(L)'
;MFKKIYYAIAGDPNDKAIKRYEPIVEEINALEPEFERKSSDELRAMTTAFRSRIEEETVDLREDLHAAEREYLDVLGTDEQKYARVEVDRARKALLDAERATLDEILPEAFAAVREAAKRALGMRHFDVQLIGGIVLNNGGIAEMKTGEGKTLVATLPLYLNALTGRGVHLVTPNDYLSKVGLQLMGPIYHLLGLSASVIQNSAQGPDKGSFIYDPDFPAADDRFQGLRPISRAEAYRTDITYGTNNEFGFDYLRDNMARDINRLSQRELHYAIIDEVDNILIDEARTPLIISGESRESSNYYVQFAGMVKSLREEEHYVVNEKERVSTLTEEGIAYVERQLGTDNLYSPEHFDMIPYLDNALRAHALYKRDKDYIVRNNEVIIVDEFTGRLMEGRRYSEGLHQAIEAKEGVKVQKESMTLATITFQNFFRMYDKLAGMTGTAKTEEEEFRASTTWKSSPSPPTNRSSVTIRPTWSIATKRPSSRPSWTRFKRPTSAASPCSSVPSPSRPANASPSCSSGATSNTRCSTPRTMSVRPPSSPRRVSPGR
;
A
#
# COMPACT_ATOMS: atom_id res chain seq x y z
N MET A 1 -27.54 30.20 9.35
CA MET A 1 -28.52 30.36 10.45
C MET A 1 -29.34 29.08 10.65
N PHE A 2 -30.00 28.54 9.61
CA PHE A 2 -30.78 27.29 9.65
C PHE A 2 -30.11 26.08 10.33
N LYS A 3 -28.85 25.72 10.01
CA LYS A 3 -28.14 24.61 10.71
C LYS A 3 -28.13 24.74 12.24
N LYS A 4 -28.00 25.95 12.81
CA LYS A 4 -28.02 26.17 14.27
C LYS A 4 -29.42 25.99 14.87
N ILE A 5 -30.47 26.41 14.17
CA ILE A 5 -31.85 26.22 14.61
C ILE A 5 -32.23 24.73 14.51
N TYR A 6 -31.80 24.05 13.44
CA TYR A 6 -31.97 22.62 13.28
C TYR A 6 -31.28 21.83 14.41
N TYR A 7 -30.01 22.10 14.72
CA TYR A 7 -29.35 21.42 15.86
C TYR A 7 -29.90 21.81 17.23
N ALA A 8 -30.48 22.99 17.40
CA ALA A 8 -31.19 23.36 18.64
C ALA A 8 -32.52 22.59 18.84
N ILE A 9 -33.14 22.12 17.75
CA ILE A 9 -34.42 21.37 17.78
C ILE A 9 -34.17 19.85 17.73
N ALA A 10 -33.18 19.40 16.94
CA ALA A 10 -32.89 17.99 16.68
C ALA A 10 -31.67 17.44 17.44
N GLY A 11 -30.91 18.28 18.17
CA GLY A 11 -29.63 17.94 18.79
C GLY A 11 -28.46 17.91 17.80
N ASP A 12 -27.23 18.09 18.28
CA ASP A 12 -26.03 17.85 17.48
C ASP A 12 -25.87 16.33 17.23
N PRO A 13 -25.71 15.86 15.97
CA PRO A 13 -25.46 14.46 15.67
C PRO A 13 -24.24 13.87 16.40
N ASN A 14 -23.22 14.69 16.66
CA ASN A 14 -22.03 14.27 17.40
C ASN A 14 -22.36 13.98 18.87
N ASP A 15 -23.09 14.88 19.53
CA ASP A 15 -23.51 14.72 20.93
C ASP A 15 -24.45 13.53 21.09
N LYS A 16 -25.30 13.26 20.08
CA LYS A 16 -26.13 12.03 20.03
C LYS A 16 -25.30 10.76 19.90
N ALA A 17 -24.25 10.77 19.06
CA ALA A 17 -23.35 9.63 18.93
C ALA A 17 -22.56 9.38 20.23
N ILE A 18 -22.06 10.43 20.88
CA ILE A 18 -21.38 10.34 22.19
C ILE A 18 -22.32 9.73 23.24
N LYS A 19 -23.52 10.28 23.42
CA LYS A 19 -24.52 9.78 24.39
C LYS A 19 -24.99 8.35 24.14
N ARG A 20 -24.89 7.86 22.89
CA ARG A 20 -25.19 6.46 22.56
C ARG A 20 -24.16 5.47 23.12
N TYR A 21 -22.90 5.91 23.25
CA TYR A 21 -21.80 5.06 23.72
C TYR A 21 -21.44 5.29 25.19
N GLU A 22 -21.94 6.37 25.79
CA GLU A 22 -21.76 6.71 27.22
C GLU A 22 -22.12 5.55 28.18
N PRO A 23 -23.22 4.79 28.02
CA PRO A 23 -23.53 3.65 28.90
C PRO A 23 -22.50 2.50 28.82
N ILE A 24 -21.95 2.25 27.62
CA ILE A 24 -20.90 1.22 27.41
C ILE A 24 -19.60 1.65 28.09
N VAL A 25 -19.30 2.96 28.08
CA VAL A 25 -18.14 3.54 28.77
C VAL A 25 -18.31 3.46 30.29
N GLU A 26 -19.52 3.69 30.81
CA GLU A 26 -19.85 3.49 32.23
C GLU A 26 -19.66 2.03 32.65
N GLU A 27 -20.05 1.07 31.82
CA GLU A 27 -19.81 -0.36 32.05
C GLU A 27 -18.32 -0.72 32.07
N ILE A 28 -17.54 -0.28 31.07
CA ILE A 28 -16.07 -0.46 31.05
C ILE A 28 -15.40 0.19 32.28
N ASN A 29 -15.89 1.35 32.73
CA ASN A 29 -15.41 2.01 33.93
C ASN A 29 -15.77 1.22 35.21
N ALA A 30 -16.96 0.60 35.27
CA ALA A 30 -17.40 -0.21 36.41
C ALA A 30 -16.58 -1.50 36.58
N LEU A 31 -16.06 -2.06 35.48
CA LEU A 31 -15.20 -3.24 35.47
C LEU A 31 -13.76 -2.95 35.96
N GLU A 32 -13.27 -1.70 35.89
CA GLU A 32 -11.87 -1.35 36.17
C GLU A 32 -11.35 -1.89 37.53
N PRO A 33 -12.06 -1.76 38.68
CA PRO A 33 -11.57 -2.27 39.97
C PRO A 33 -11.49 -3.80 40.06
N GLU A 34 -12.14 -4.54 39.17
CA GLU A 34 -11.98 -5.99 39.06
C GLU A 34 -10.73 -6.32 38.22
N PHE A 35 -10.56 -5.68 37.07
CA PHE A 35 -9.45 -5.91 36.15
C PHE A 35 -8.10 -5.51 36.77
N GLU A 36 -8.06 -4.45 37.58
CA GLU A 36 -6.90 -4.08 38.40
C GLU A 36 -6.39 -5.22 39.30
N ARG A 37 -7.28 -6.13 39.75
CA ARG A 37 -6.95 -7.24 40.66
C ARG A 37 -6.52 -8.50 39.93
N LYS A 38 -6.87 -8.66 38.65
CA LYS A 38 -6.48 -9.83 37.83
C LYS A 38 -4.96 -9.85 37.66
N SER A 39 -4.34 -11.00 37.77
CA SER A 39 -2.94 -11.22 37.36
C SER A 39 -2.77 -11.07 35.85
N SER A 40 -1.53 -10.94 35.37
CA SER A 40 -1.25 -10.89 33.92
C SER A 40 -1.63 -12.20 33.21
N ASP A 41 -1.55 -13.34 33.91
CA ASP A 41 -1.95 -14.65 33.37
C ASP A 41 -3.47 -14.77 33.27
N GLU A 42 -4.22 -14.23 34.24
CA GLU A 42 -5.69 -14.14 34.14
C GLU A 42 -6.11 -13.22 32.98
N LEU A 43 -5.48 -12.06 32.80
CA LEU A 43 -5.75 -11.18 31.65
C LEU A 43 -5.46 -11.88 30.30
N ARG A 44 -4.38 -12.65 30.21
CA ARG A 44 -4.04 -13.48 29.04
C ARG A 44 -5.05 -14.61 28.82
N ALA A 45 -5.53 -15.25 29.89
CA ALA A 45 -6.51 -16.33 29.81
C ALA A 45 -7.87 -15.83 29.27
N MET A 46 -8.24 -14.57 29.54
CA MET A 46 -9.48 -13.99 28.99
C MET A 46 -9.51 -13.99 27.45
N THR A 47 -8.37 -13.78 26.78
CA THR A 47 -8.28 -13.89 25.30
C THR A 47 -8.65 -15.28 24.80
N THR A 48 -8.29 -16.34 25.54
CA THR A 48 -8.71 -17.72 25.20
C THR A 48 -10.20 -17.94 25.45
N ALA A 49 -10.73 -17.42 26.56
CA ALA A 49 -12.15 -17.51 26.89
C ALA A 49 -13.04 -16.79 25.86
N PHE A 50 -12.65 -15.58 25.44
CA PHE A 50 -13.38 -14.84 24.40
C PHE A 50 -13.33 -15.54 23.04
N ARG A 51 -12.17 -16.09 22.63
CA ARG A 51 -12.06 -16.91 21.41
C ARG A 51 -12.99 -18.12 21.45
N SER A 52 -13.07 -18.79 22.59
CA SER A 52 -13.95 -19.95 22.76
C SER A 52 -15.43 -19.56 22.63
N ARG A 53 -15.87 -18.44 23.21
CA ARG A 53 -17.22 -17.89 23.04
C ARG A 53 -17.54 -17.55 21.58
N ILE A 54 -16.61 -16.92 20.87
CA ILE A 54 -16.80 -16.60 19.44
C ILE A 54 -16.89 -17.89 18.61
N GLU A 55 -16.04 -18.89 18.88
CA GLU A 55 -16.08 -20.17 18.17
C GLU A 55 -17.41 -20.91 18.39
N GLU A 56 -17.88 -20.97 19.64
CA GLU A 56 -19.15 -21.63 20.00
C GLU A 56 -20.35 -21.03 19.26
N GLU A 57 -20.41 -19.71 19.08
CA GLU A 57 -21.48 -19.01 18.37
C GLU A 57 -21.31 -19.01 16.82
N THR A 58 -20.15 -19.43 16.29
CA THR A 58 -19.83 -19.26 14.85
C THR A 58 -19.36 -20.51 14.12
N VAL A 59 -19.09 -21.63 14.81
CA VAL A 59 -18.57 -22.87 14.21
C VAL A 59 -19.48 -23.38 13.07
N ASP A 60 -20.78 -23.55 13.32
CA ASP A 60 -21.74 -24.02 12.31
C ASP A 60 -21.82 -23.06 11.11
N LEU A 61 -21.81 -21.74 11.37
CA LEU A 61 -21.86 -20.70 10.34
C LEU A 61 -20.59 -20.66 9.47
N ARG A 62 -19.44 -21.05 10.03
CA ARG A 62 -18.18 -21.20 9.29
C ARG A 62 -18.20 -22.46 8.43
N GLU A 63 -18.76 -23.57 8.93
CA GLU A 63 -18.94 -24.79 8.14
C GLU A 63 -19.91 -24.56 6.97
N ASP A 64 -21.03 -23.86 7.19
CA ASP A 64 -21.99 -23.44 6.17
C ASP A 64 -21.33 -22.55 5.10
N LEU A 65 -20.56 -21.53 5.50
CA LEU A 65 -19.82 -20.69 4.56
C LEU A 65 -18.82 -21.51 3.73
N HIS A 66 -18.05 -22.39 4.35
CA HIS A 66 -17.11 -23.25 3.62
C HIS A 66 -17.81 -24.30 2.75
N ALA A 67 -19.03 -24.72 3.06
CA ALA A 67 -19.85 -25.55 2.18
C ALA A 67 -20.27 -24.76 0.93
N ALA A 68 -20.82 -23.55 1.10
CA ALA A 68 -21.23 -22.68 0.01
C ALA A 68 -20.05 -22.25 -0.88
N GLU A 69 -18.89 -21.94 -0.30
CA GLU A 69 -17.67 -21.58 -1.04
C GLU A 69 -17.14 -22.74 -1.89
N ARG A 70 -17.25 -23.99 -1.42
CA ARG A 70 -16.92 -25.19 -2.21
C ARG A 70 -17.90 -25.39 -3.36
N GLU A 71 -19.21 -25.30 -3.10
CA GLU A 71 -20.23 -25.41 -4.15
C GLU A 71 -20.00 -24.36 -5.25
N TYR A 72 -19.72 -23.10 -4.88
CA TYR A 72 -19.41 -22.03 -5.83
C TYR A 72 -18.18 -22.31 -6.72
N LEU A 73 -17.16 -22.98 -6.18
CA LEU A 73 -15.98 -23.40 -6.95
C LEU A 73 -16.29 -24.57 -7.90
N ASP A 74 -17.14 -25.52 -7.47
CA ASP A 74 -17.54 -26.67 -8.28
C ASP A 74 -18.41 -26.27 -9.48
N VAL A 75 -19.20 -25.19 -9.38
CA VAL A 75 -20.04 -24.64 -10.47
C VAL A 75 -19.41 -23.45 -11.22
N LEU A 76 -18.09 -23.21 -11.06
CA LEU A 76 -17.45 -22.04 -11.65
C LEU A 76 -17.51 -22.06 -13.19
N GLY A 77 -18.08 -21.00 -13.79
CA GLY A 77 -18.24 -20.87 -15.24
C GLY A 77 -19.53 -21.47 -15.81
N THR A 78 -20.45 -21.98 -14.97
CA THR A 78 -21.78 -22.44 -15.37
C THR A 78 -22.88 -21.40 -15.07
N ASP A 79 -24.10 -21.63 -15.54
CA ASP A 79 -25.25 -20.76 -15.22
C ASP A 79 -25.62 -20.83 -13.71
N GLU A 80 -25.35 -21.96 -13.06
CA GLU A 80 -25.55 -22.19 -11.63
C GLU A 80 -24.62 -21.32 -10.75
N GLN A 81 -23.46 -20.86 -11.28
CA GLN A 81 -22.50 -19.99 -10.57
C GLN A 81 -23.17 -18.79 -9.89
N LYS A 82 -24.19 -18.20 -10.54
CA LYS A 82 -24.92 -17.04 -10.01
C LYS A 82 -25.69 -17.38 -8.73
N TYR A 83 -26.22 -18.59 -8.61
CA TYR A 83 -27.00 -19.04 -7.46
C TYR A 83 -26.09 -19.41 -6.30
N ALA A 84 -25.04 -20.21 -6.55
CA ALA A 84 -24.05 -20.56 -5.54
C ALA A 84 -23.38 -19.32 -4.93
N ARG A 85 -23.10 -18.29 -5.74
CA ARG A 85 -22.60 -16.99 -5.26
C ARG A 85 -23.54 -16.32 -4.27
N VAL A 86 -24.85 -16.35 -4.52
CA VAL A 86 -25.85 -15.73 -3.62
C VAL A 86 -25.88 -16.45 -2.27
N GLU A 87 -25.68 -17.76 -2.25
CA GLU A 87 -25.63 -18.52 -1.00
C GLU A 87 -24.30 -18.28 -0.24
N VAL A 88 -23.16 -18.13 -0.93
CA VAL A 88 -21.91 -17.63 -0.32
C VAL A 88 -22.10 -16.25 0.32
N ASP A 89 -22.67 -15.29 -0.43
CA ASP A 89 -22.95 -13.93 0.08
C ASP A 89 -23.90 -13.97 1.30
N ARG A 90 -24.82 -14.93 1.35
CA ARG A 90 -25.76 -15.14 2.46
C ARG A 90 -25.12 -15.76 3.69
N ALA A 91 -24.38 -16.86 3.55
CA ALA A 91 -23.67 -17.53 4.63
C ALA A 91 -22.61 -16.61 5.25
N ARG A 92 -21.84 -15.91 4.40
CA ARG A 92 -20.86 -14.89 4.82
C ARG A 92 -21.52 -13.79 5.63
N LYS A 93 -22.70 -13.32 5.22
CA LYS A 93 -23.45 -12.32 5.97
C LYS A 93 -23.93 -12.86 7.32
N ALA A 94 -24.47 -14.09 7.38
CA ALA A 94 -24.94 -14.70 8.62
C ALA A 94 -23.78 -14.82 9.64
N LEU A 95 -22.62 -15.30 9.19
CA LEU A 95 -21.39 -15.34 9.99
C LEU A 95 -20.98 -13.96 10.51
N LEU A 96 -20.96 -12.93 9.65
CA LEU A 96 -20.59 -11.56 10.04
C LEU A 96 -21.58 -10.91 11.02
N ASP A 97 -22.88 -11.17 10.86
CA ASP A 97 -23.90 -10.67 11.78
C ASP A 97 -23.81 -11.37 13.15
N ALA A 98 -23.49 -12.67 13.20
CA ALA A 98 -23.24 -13.43 14.43
C ALA A 98 -21.95 -13.03 15.13
N GLU A 99 -20.80 -13.04 14.42
CA GLU A 99 -19.50 -12.55 14.93
C GLU A 99 -19.68 -11.15 15.55
N ARG A 100 -20.41 -10.27 14.87
CA ARG A 100 -20.65 -8.92 15.39
C ARG A 100 -21.51 -8.90 16.66
N ALA A 101 -22.55 -9.72 16.77
CA ALA A 101 -23.36 -9.78 17.98
C ALA A 101 -22.51 -10.21 19.19
N THR A 102 -21.74 -11.29 19.05
CA THR A 102 -20.83 -11.77 20.11
C THR A 102 -19.74 -10.75 20.43
N LEU A 103 -19.18 -10.06 19.43
CA LEU A 103 -18.18 -9.00 19.63
C LEU A 103 -18.77 -7.78 20.37
N ASP A 104 -20.01 -7.39 20.08
CA ASP A 104 -20.68 -6.27 20.76
C ASP A 104 -21.00 -6.65 22.23
N GLU A 105 -21.27 -7.92 22.55
CA GLU A 105 -21.44 -8.42 23.93
C GLU A 105 -20.15 -8.45 24.76
N ILE A 106 -19.04 -8.94 24.20
CA ILE A 106 -17.75 -9.02 24.94
C ILE A 106 -17.00 -7.69 24.98
N LEU A 107 -17.45 -6.68 24.23
CA LEU A 107 -16.76 -5.39 24.08
C LEU A 107 -16.40 -4.74 25.42
N PRO A 108 -17.29 -4.66 26.44
CA PRO A 108 -16.95 -3.99 27.69
C PRO A 108 -15.79 -4.68 28.43
N GLU A 109 -15.82 -6.00 28.53
CA GLU A 109 -14.79 -6.82 29.17
C GLU A 109 -13.47 -6.78 28.38
N ALA A 110 -13.54 -6.84 27.04
CA ALA A 110 -12.38 -6.75 26.16
C ALA A 110 -11.70 -5.38 26.24
N PHE A 111 -12.47 -4.28 26.29
CA PHE A 111 -11.93 -2.93 26.40
C PHE A 111 -11.35 -2.67 27.79
N ALA A 112 -11.94 -3.23 28.86
CA ALA A 112 -11.36 -3.22 30.19
C ALA A 112 -10.01 -3.97 30.25
N ALA A 113 -9.91 -5.15 29.61
CA ALA A 113 -8.67 -5.92 29.48
C ALA A 113 -7.55 -5.11 28.82
N VAL A 114 -7.85 -4.46 27.68
CA VAL A 114 -6.88 -3.64 26.93
C VAL A 114 -6.47 -2.39 27.70
N ARG A 115 -7.40 -1.73 28.40
CA ARG A 115 -7.10 -0.57 29.26
C ARG A 115 -6.11 -0.94 30.37
N GLU A 116 -6.35 -2.04 31.06
CA GLU A 116 -5.47 -2.48 32.15
C GLU A 116 -4.13 -3.00 31.62
N ALA A 117 -4.11 -3.69 30.48
CA ALA A 117 -2.88 -4.08 29.79
C ALA A 117 -2.03 -2.86 29.38
N ALA A 118 -2.65 -1.80 28.84
CA ALA A 118 -1.96 -0.55 28.50
C ALA A 118 -1.41 0.19 29.73
N LYS A 119 -2.15 0.17 30.83
CA LYS A 119 -1.71 0.74 32.12
C LYS A 119 -0.51 -0.02 32.70
N ARG A 120 -0.49 -1.36 32.61
CA ARG A 120 0.64 -2.20 33.06
C ARG A 120 1.87 -2.07 32.17
N ALA A 121 1.68 -2.16 30.85
CA ALA A 121 2.78 -2.23 29.90
C ALA A 121 3.39 -0.86 29.58
N LEU A 122 2.58 0.20 29.53
CA LEU A 122 3.00 1.54 29.06
C LEU A 122 2.81 2.65 30.11
N GLY A 123 2.16 2.35 31.25
CA GLY A 123 1.74 3.39 32.20
C GLY A 123 0.59 4.27 31.71
N MET A 124 -0.12 3.87 30.63
CA MET A 124 -1.14 4.68 29.97
C MET A 124 -2.54 4.07 30.17
N ARG A 125 -3.42 4.75 30.89
CA ARG A 125 -4.85 4.41 31.00
C ARG A 125 -5.63 5.15 29.91
N HIS A 126 -6.43 4.44 29.12
CA HIS A 126 -7.35 5.09 28.16
C HIS A 126 -8.35 6.01 28.87
N PHE A 127 -8.45 7.26 28.40
CA PHE A 127 -9.51 8.18 28.78
C PHE A 127 -10.87 7.73 28.24
N ASP A 128 -11.94 8.19 28.84
CA ASP A 128 -13.31 7.79 28.48
C ASP A 128 -13.66 8.23 27.05
N VAL A 129 -13.18 9.41 26.64
CA VAL A 129 -13.24 9.89 25.25
C VAL A 129 -12.46 9.02 24.26
N GLN A 130 -11.41 8.32 24.73
CA GLN A 130 -10.65 7.36 23.91
C GLN A 130 -11.39 6.02 23.81
N LEU A 131 -12.10 5.57 24.86
CA LEU A 131 -13.00 4.42 24.76
C LEU A 131 -14.11 4.65 23.72
N ILE A 132 -14.72 5.84 23.72
CA ILE A 132 -15.69 6.24 22.67
C ILE A 132 -15.07 6.13 21.28
N GLY A 133 -13.82 6.57 21.10
CA GLY A 133 -13.07 6.40 19.84
C GLY A 133 -12.87 4.94 19.45
N GLY A 134 -12.53 4.07 20.41
CA GLY A 134 -12.43 2.63 20.19
C GLY A 134 -13.76 2.02 19.74
N ILE A 135 -14.89 2.43 20.34
CA ILE A 135 -16.24 1.97 19.98
C ILE A 135 -16.63 2.48 18.58
N VAL A 136 -16.34 3.74 18.25
CA VAL A 136 -16.58 4.31 16.92
C VAL A 136 -15.79 3.56 15.84
N LEU A 137 -14.53 3.25 16.09
CA LEU A 137 -13.69 2.46 15.20
C LEU A 137 -14.19 1.01 15.07
N ASN A 138 -14.54 0.33 16.18
CA ASN A 138 -15.11 -1.02 16.15
C ASN A 138 -16.37 -1.09 15.26
N ASN A 139 -17.18 -0.03 15.32
CA ASN A 139 -18.43 0.10 14.57
C ASN A 139 -18.26 0.43 13.07
N GLY A 140 -17.03 0.59 12.57
CA GLY A 140 -16.77 1.02 11.19
C GLY A 140 -17.10 2.50 10.95
N GLY A 141 -16.89 3.34 11.95
CA GLY A 141 -17.01 4.80 11.88
C GLY A 141 -15.66 5.49 11.66
N ILE A 142 -15.69 6.82 11.57
CA ILE A 142 -14.49 7.66 11.52
C ILE A 142 -14.33 8.38 12.87
N ALA A 143 -13.25 8.11 13.58
CA ALA A 143 -12.88 8.79 14.82
C ALA A 143 -12.00 10.01 14.52
N GLU A 144 -12.56 11.21 14.60
CA GLU A 144 -11.78 12.44 14.46
C GLU A 144 -11.15 12.79 15.81
N MET A 145 -9.82 12.66 15.86
CA MET A 145 -8.99 12.81 17.05
C MET A 145 -7.77 13.65 16.69
N LYS A 146 -7.58 14.80 17.36
CA LYS A 146 -6.43 15.67 17.06
C LYS A 146 -5.08 14.98 17.28
N THR A 147 -4.04 15.50 16.65
CA THR A 147 -2.66 15.09 16.92
C THR A 147 -2.35 15.26 18.41
N GLY A 148 -1.83 14.20 19.05
CA GLY A 148 -1.57 14.17 20.50
C GLY A 148 -2.68 13.54 21.35
N GLU A 149 -3.88 13.28 20.79
CA GLU A 149 -5.01 12.68 21.52
C GLU A 149 -4.89 11.15 21.73
N GLY A 150 -3.74 10.55 21.37
CA GLY A 150 -3.46 9.14 21.59
C GLY A 150 -4.12 8.17 20.59
N LYS A 151 -4.36 8.56 19.33
CA LYS A 151 -4.89 7.71 18.25
C LYS A 151 -4.35 6.28 18.25
N THR A 152 -3.01 6.14 18.30
CA THR A 152 -2.31 4.85 18.27
C THR A 152 -2.71 3.95 19.46
N LEU A 153 -2.91 4.54 20.65
CA LEU A 153 -3.39 3.85 21.83
C LEU A 153 -4.89 3.51 21.72
N VAL A 154 -5.70 4.40 21.14
CA VAL A 154 -7.14 4.15 20.90
C VAL A 154 -7.36 2.96 19.97
N ALA A 155 -6.57 2.85 18.89
CA ALA A 155 -6.68 1.75 17.94
C ALA A 155 -6.47 0.36 18.57
N THR A 156 -5.72 0.25 19.67
CA THR A 156 -5.50 -1.03 20.36
C THR A 156 -6.80 -1.70 20.84
N LEU A 157 -7.82 -0.90 21.21
CA LEU A 157 -9.12 -1.38 21.70
C LEU A 157 -9.87 -2.20 20.63
N PRO A 158 -10.25 -1.63 19.45
CA PRO A 158 -10.89 -2.38 18.39
C PRO A 158 -9.96 -3.39 17.69
N LEU A 159 -8.64 -3.15 17.63
CA LEU A 159 -7.71 -4.13 17.05
C LEU A 159 -7.70 -5.41 17.89
N TYR A 160 -7.56 -5.31 19.21
CA TYR A 160 -7.65 -6.47 20.10
C TYR A 160 -9.00 -7.17 19.95
N LEU A 161 -10.12 -6.44 20.09
CA LEU A 161 -11.46 -7.02 20.03
C LEU A 161 -11.71 -7.79 18.73
N ASN A 162 -11.41 -7.21 17.57
CA ASN A 162 -11.67 -7.84 16.28
C ASN A 162 -10.65 -8.94 15.93
N ALA A 163 -9.45 -8.90 16.51
CA ALA A 163 -8.47 -9.98 16.38
C ALA A 163 -8.89 -11.28 17.12
N LEU A 164 -9.93 -11.23 17.97
CA LEU A 164 -10.50 -12.40 18.63
C LEU A 164 -11.28 -13.32 17.67
N THR A 165 -11.71 -12.85 16.49
CA THR A 165 -12.33 -13.71 15.48
C THR A 165 -11.34 -14.70 14.87
N GLY A 166 -10.04 -14.47 15.02
CA GLY A 166 -8.97 -15.25 14.39
C GLY A 166 -8.75 -14.97 12.90
N ARG A 167 -9.63 -14.20 12.25
CA ARG A 167 -9.59 -13.89 10.80
C ARG A 167 -8.53 -12.85 10.43
N GLY A 168 -8.04 -12.09 11.42
CA GLY A 168 -6.94 -11.13 11.29
C GLY A 168 -7.41 -9.69 11.10
N VAL A 169 -6.63 -8.74 11.59
CA VAL A 169 -6.94 -7.31 11.49
C VAL A 169 -5.74 -6.49 11.05
N HIS A 170 -5.96 -5.44 10.25
CA HIS A 170 -4.91 -4.60 9.69
C HIS A 170 -4.96 -3.18 10.26
N LEU A 171 -3.82 -2.66 10.74
CA LEU A 171 -3.64 -1.23 10.98
C LEU A 171 -2.82 -0.62 9.84
N VAL A 172 -3.48 0.21 9.05
CA VAL A 172 -2.90 0.91 7.90
C VAL A 172 -2.42 2.29 8.35
N THR A 173 -1.17 2.63 8.06
CA THR A 173 -0.59 3.94 8.39
C THR A 173 0.08 4.58 7.16
N PRO A 174 0.36 5.90 7.14
CA PRO A 174 0.92 6.57 5.97
C PRO A 174 2.36 6.18 5.61
N ASN A 175 3.15 5.58 6.51
CA ASN A 175 4.53 5.21 6.22
C ASN A 175 5.10 4.11 7.14
N ASP A 176 6.14 3.44 6.64
CA ASP A 176 6.83 2.33 7.30
C ASP A 176 7.39 2.68 8.69
N TYR A 177 7.77 3.93 8.94
CA TYR A 177 8.25 4.37 10.25
C TYR A 177 7.11 4.40 11.27
N LEU A 178 5.96 4.98 10.92
CA LEU A 178 4.77 4.98 11.77
C LEU A 178 4.23 3.56 12.00
N SER A 179 4.22 2.71 10.97
CA SER A 179 3.83 1.29 11.12
C SER A 179 4.69 0.59 12.17
N LYS A 180 6.03 0.68 12.03
CA LYS A 180 6.99 -0.01 12.89
C LYS A 180 7.01 0.54 14.31
N VAL A 181 7.08 1.86 14.47
CA VAL A 181 7.07 2.49 15.80
C VAL A 181 5.72 2.27 16.49
N GLY A 182 4.62 2.29 15.74
CA GLY A 182 3.30 1.93 16.25
C GLY A 182 3.26 0.51 16.84
N LEU A 183 3.84 -0.48 16.14
CA LEU A 183 3.97 -1.84 16.67
C LEU A 183 4.93 -1.90 17.87
N GLN A 184 6.09 -1.26 17.82
CA GLN A 184 7.05 -1.29 18.94
C GLN A 184 6.46 -0.67 20.22
N LEU A 185 5.60 0.35 20.09
CA LEU A 185 4.94 0.99 21.22
C LEU A 185 3.71 0.22 21.73
N MET A 186 2.89 -0.36 20.84
CA MET A 186 1.62 -1.02 21.24
C MET A 186 1.74 -2.54 21.40
N GLY A 187 2.75 -3.16 20.80
CA GLY A 187 3.10 -4.59 20.91
C GLY A 187 3.12 -5.14 22.33
N PRO A 188 3.66 -4.42 23.35
CA PRO A 188 3.59 -4.83 24.75
C PRO A 188 2.17 -5.15 25.25
N ILE A 189 1.14 -4.42 24.76
CA ILE A 189 -0.27 -4.61 25.15
C ILE A 189 -0.79 -5.93 24.58
N TYR A 190 -0.60 -6.14 23.27
CA TYR A 190 -1.02 -7.35 22.58
C TYR A 190 -0.32 -8.58 23.14
N HIS A 191 0.99 -8.49 23.37
CA HIS A 191 1.81 -9.57 23.91
C HIS A 191 1.41 -9.93 25.35
N LEU A 192 1.06 -8.96 26.20
CA LEU A 192 0.55 -9.20 27.56
C LEU A 192 -0.77 -10.00 27.50
N LEU A 193 -1.69 -9.60 26.63
CA LEU A 193 -2.96 -10.29 26.39
C LEU A 193 -2.81 -11.61 25.62
N GLY A 194 -1.64 -11.88 25.02
CA GLY A 194 -1.38 -13.13 24.28
C GLY A 194 -1.82 -13.13 22.82
N LEU A 195 -2.06 -11.96 22.23
CA LEU A 195 -2.15 -11.81 20.77
C LEU A 195 -0.76 -11.64 20.14
N SER A 196 -0.61 -12.18 18.94
CA SER A 196 0.51 -11.93 18.05
C SER A 196 0.28 -10.67 17.21
N ALA A 197 1.32 -9.85 17.06
CA ALA A 197 1.26 -8.65 16.24
C ALA A 197 2.53 -8.50 15.40
N SER A 198 2.38 -8.14 14.13
CA SER A 198 3.48 -7.98 13.17
C SER A 198 3.43 -6.64 12.43
N VAL A 199 4.51 -6.31 11.74
CA VAL A 199 4.61 -5.16 10.84
C VAL A 199 5.18 -5.59 9.49
N ILE A 200 4.57 -5.09 8.42
CA ILE A 200 5.08 -5.16 7.05
C ILE A 200 5.63 -3.80 6.63
N GLN A 201 6.83 -3.79 6.07
CA GLN A 201 7.54 -2.63 5.54
C GLN A 201 8.04 -2.93 4.12
N ASN A 202 8.34 -1.88 3.36
CA ASN A 202 9.00 -2.00 2.08
C ASN A 202 10.46 -2.46 2.28
N SER A 203 10.85 -3.52 1.58
CA SER A 203 12.21 -4.03 1.54
C SER A 203 12.69 -4.10 0.10
N ALA A 204 13.68 -3.28 -0.24
CA ALA A 204 14.34 -3.28 -1.54
C ALA A 204 15.03 -4.62 -1.90
N GLN A 205 15.09 -5.57 -0.97
CA GLN A 205 15.63 -6.92 -1.18
C GLN A 205 14.53 -8.01 -1.34
N GLY A 206 13.25 -7.62 -1.42
CA GLY A 206 12.09 -8.51 -1.53
C GLY A 206 11.17 -8.46 -0.29
N PRO A 207 9.87 -8.81 -0.44
CA PRO A 207 8.86 -8.64 0.61
C PRO A 207 9.16 -9.44 1.89
N ASP A 208 9.69 -10.66 1.76
CA ASP A 208 10.04 -11.53 2.90
C ASP A 208 11.20 -11.05 3.78
N LYS A 209 11.85 -9.94 3.42
CA LYS A 209 12.92 -9.31 4.21
C LYS A 209 12.50 -8.02 4.89
N GLY A 210 11.25 -7.60 4.71
CA GLY A 210 10.68 -6.38 5.30
C GLY A 210 9.58 -6.64 6.32
N SER A 211 9.47 -7.86 6.88
CA SER A 211 8.40 -8.20 7.83
C SER A 211 8.98 -8.62 9.18
N PHE A 212 8.32 -8.21 10.26
CA PHE A 212 8.77 -8.47 11.62
C PHE A 212 7.58 -8.77 12.54
N ILE A 213 7.74 -9.71 13.47
CA ILE A 213 6.79 -9.95 14.57
C ILE A 213 7.30 -9.28 15.85
N TYR A 214 6.39 -8.75 16.66
CA TYR A 214 6.72 -8.26 17.99
C TYR A 214 7.09 -9.43 18.91
N ASP A 215 8.31 -9.39 19.43
CA ASP A 215 8.92 -10.44 20.24
C ASP A 215 9.87 -9.75 21.25
N PRO A 216 9.43 -9.53 22.51
CA PRO A 216 10.18 -8.72 23.47
C PRO A 216 11.50 -9.35 23.90
N ASP A 217 11.64 -10.67 23.75
CA ASP A 217 12.84 -11.43 24.12
C ASP A 217 13.86 -11.52 22.97
N PHE A 218 13.53 -11.00 21.78
CA PHE A 218 14.41 -11.06 20.62
C PHE A 218 15.59 -10.06 20.73
N PRO A 219 16.86 -10.54 20.77
CA PRO A 219 18.03 -9.67 20.89
C PRO A 219 18.38 -9.04 19.54
N ALA A 220 17.71 -7.94 19.20
CA ALA A 220 17.98 -7.20 17.98
C ALA A 220 19.38 -6.57 17.99
N ALA A 221 20.16 -6.84 16.93
CA ALA A 221 21.51 -6.27 16.76
C ALA A 221 21.53 -4.78 16.37
N ASP A 222 20.37 -4.21 16.03
CA ASP A 222 20.18 -2.81 15.66
C ASP A 222 19.06 -2.23 16.53
N ASP A 223 19.36 -1.18 17.28
CA ASP A 223 18.43 -0.55 18.23
C ASP A 223 17.13 -0.06 17.60
N ARG A 224 17.13 0.16 16.28
CA ARG A 224 15.93 0.55 15.52
C ARG A 224 14.92 -0.60 15.42
N PHE A 225 15.29 -1.83 15.74
CA PHE A 225 14.45 -3.02 15.66
C PHE A 225 14.34 -3.78 16.99
N GLN A 226 14.58 -3.11 18.14
CA GLN A 226 14.35 -3.73 19.45
C GLN A 226 12.91 -4.25 19.57
N GLY A 227 12.76 -5.46 20.09
CA GLY A 227 11.48 -6.16 20.21
C GLY A 227 10.87 -6.62 18.87
N LEU A 228 11.61 -6.63 17.77
CA LEU A 228 11.12 -7.02 16.44
C LEU A 228 11.95 -8.16 15.83
N ARG A 229 11.40 -9.37 15.80
CA ARG A 229 12.03 -10.53 15.16
C ARG A 229 11.65 -10.62 13.67
N PRO A 230 12.62 -10.77 12.75
CA PRO A 230 12.31 -10.96 11.33
C PRO A 230 11.49 -12.23 11.06
N ILE A 231 10.54 -12.14 10.12
CA ILE A 231 9.69 -13.24 9.63
C ILE A 231 9.37 -13.04 8.14
N SER A 232 8.84 -14.07 7.47
CA SER A 232 8.35 -13.94 6.09
C SER A 232 7.10 -13.05 5.99
N ARG A 233 6.76 -12.60 4.78
CA ARG A 233 5.55 -11.78 4.55
C ARG A 233 4.28 -12.58 4.84
N ALA A 234 4.24 -13.86 4.46
CA ALA A 234 3.12 -14.76 4.75
C ALA A 234 2.95 -15.05 6.26
N GLU A 235 4.03 -15.14 7.04
CA GLU A 235 3.93 -15.26 8.50
C GLU A 235 3.36 -14.01 9.15
N ALA A 236 3.66 -12.81 8.61
CA ALA A 236 3.16 -11.56 9.17
C ALA A 236 1.63 -11.49 9.05
N TYR A 237 1.10 -11.75 7.85
CA TYR A 237 -0.34 -11.81 7.63
C TYR A 237 -1.06 -12.87 8.48
N ARG A 238 -0.37 -13.95 8.90
CA ARG A 238 -0.94 -14.97 9.80
C ARG A 238 -1.02 -14.52 11.26
N THR A 239 -0.31 -13.47 11.67
CA THR A 239 -0.46 -12.89 13.01
C THR A 239 -1.83 -12.25 13.19
N ASP A 240 -2.30 -12.17 14.44
CA ASP A 240 -3.64 -11.69 14.76
C ASP A 240 -3.84 -10.22 14.35
N ILE A 241 -2.78 -9.40 14.46
CA ILE A 241 -2.77 -7.97 14.12
C ILE A 241 -1.57 -7.65 13.21
N THR A 242 -1.81 -7.14 12.00
CA THR A 242 -0.74 -6.72 11.06
C THR A 242 -0.73 -5.21 10.89
N TYR A 243 0.39 -4.56 11.23
CA TYR A 243 0.66 -3.14 10.96
C TYR A 243 1.30 -3.00 9.58
N GLY A 244 1.00 -1.94 8.84
CA GLY A 244 1.66 -1.69 7.56
C GLY A 244 1.24 -0.40 6.89
N THR A 245 1.75 -0.19 5.67
CA THR A 245 1.32 0.93 4.82
C THR A 245 0.25 0.51 3.84
N ASN A 246 -0.59 1.46 3.45
CA ASN A 246 -1.52 1.33 2.32
C ASN A 246 -0.83 0.77 1.07
N ASN A 247 0.38 1.28 0.79
CA ASN A 247 1.22 0.81 -0.31
C ASN A 247 1.57 -0.69 -0.18
N GLU A 248 2.13 -1.14 0.94
CA GLU A 248 2.48 -2.57 1.09
C GLU A 248 1.26 -3.49 1.07
N PHE A 249 0.17 -3.14 1.76
CA PHE A 249 -1.07 -3.93 1.70
C PHE A 249 -1.64 -4.05 0.29
N GLY A 250 -1.68 -2.96 -0.48
CA GLY A 250 -2.20 -3.01 -1.85
C GLY A 250 -1.22 -3.66 -2.84
N PHE A 251 0.09 -3.52 -2.64
CA PHE A 251 1.08 -4.20 -3.48
C PHE A 251 1.15 -5.71 -3.20
N ASP A 252 1.01 -6.16 -1.96
CA ASP A 252 0.90 -7.59 -1.67
C ASP A 252 -0.36 -8.21 -2.29
N TYR A 253 -1.50 -7.50 -2.27
CA TYR A 253 -2.70 -7.92 -3.02
C TYR A 253 -2.44 -8.05 -4.53
N LEU A 254 -1.77 -7.07 -5.15
CA LEU A 254 -1.42 -7.13 -6.58
C LEU A 254 -0.41 -8.25 -6.87
N ARG A 255 0.57 -8.49 -5.99
CA ARG A 255 1.55 -9.58 -6.10
C ARG A 255 0.88 -10.95 -6.03
N ASP A 256 -0.04 -11.13 -5.08
CA ASP A 256 -0.81 -12.36 -4.87
C ASP A 256 -1.69 -12.70 -6.08
N ASN A 257 -2.34 -11.70 -6.70
CA ASN A 257 -3.11 -11.88 -7.94
C ASN A 257 -2.25 -12.17 -9.19
N MET A 258 -0.92 -12.06 -9.11
CA MET A 258 0.02 -12.48 -10.14
C MET A 258 0.76 -13.79 -9.78
N ALA A 259 0.50 -14.37 -8.60
CA ALA A 259 1.12 -15.61 -8.18
C ALA A 259 0.65 -16.78 -9.05
N ARG A 260 1.59 -17.66 -9.44
CA ARG A 260 1.31 -18.86 -10.25
C ARG A 260 1.02 -20.11 -9.41
N ASP A 261 1.08 -19.98 -8.09
CA ASP A 261 1.02 -21.07 -7.12
C ASP A 261 0.41 -20.53 -5.82
N ILE A 262 -0.61 -21.20 -5.31
CA ILE A 262 -1.34 -20.84 -4.09
C ILE A 262 -0.41 -20.78 -2.86
N ASN A 263 0.67 -21.55 -2.85
CA ASN A 263 1.66 -21.57 -1.77
C ASN A 263 2.53 -20.30 -1.70
N ARG A 264 2.39 -19.39 -2.69
CA ARG A 264 3.10 -18.11 -2.74
C ARG A 264 2.24 -16.91 -2.34
N LEU A 265 0.96 -17.13 -2.04
CA LEU A 265 0.08 -16.08 -1.53
C LEU A 265 0.56 -15.64 -0.16
N SER A 266 0.69 -14.33 0.03
CA SER A 266 1.12 -13.74 1.30
C SER A 266 -0.07 -13.34 2.16
N GLN A 267 -1.11 -12.76 1.56
CA GLN A 267 -2.29 -12.28 2.26
C GLN A 267 -3.22 -13.43 2.65
N ARG A 268 -4.09 -13.10 3.61
CA ARG A 268 -5.31 -13.85 3.91
C ARG A 268 -6.52 -12.94 3.71
N GLU A 269 -7.68 -13.40 4.15
CA GLU A 269 -8.94 -12.66 4.06
C GLU A 269 -8.83 -11.21 4.57
N LEU A 270 -9.46 -10.29 3.85
CA LEU A 270 -9.56 -8.88 4.20
C LEU A 270 -10.74 -8.66 5.18
N HIS A 271 -10.55 -9.05 6.44
CA HIS A 271 -11.63 -9.00 7.43
C HIS A 271 -11.86 -7.58 7.99
N TYR A 272 -10.91 -7.03 8.76
CA TYR A 272 -11.04 -5.69 9.36
C TYR A 272 -9.79 -4.83 9.15
N ALA A 273 -9.99 -3.58 8.74
CA ALA A 273 -8.93 -2.58 8.68
C ALA A 273 -9.30 -1.27 9.39
N ILE A 274 -8.32 -0.70 10.10
CA ILE A 274 -8.33 0.69 10.57
C ILE A 274 -7.30 1.47 9.75
N ILE A 275 -7.70 2.61 9.18
CA ILE A 275 -6.81 3.52 8.47
C ILE A 275 -6.47 4.73 9.36
N ASP A 276 -5.19 4.90 9.71
CA ASP A 276 -4.68 6.14 10.34
C ASP A 276 -4.38 7.21 9.28
N GLU A 277 -4.65 8.47 9.64
CA GLU A 277 -4.75 9.61 8.73
C GLU A 277 -5.54 9.27 7.45
N VAL A 278 -6.78 8.80 7.67
CA VAL A 278 -7.69 8.31 6.61
C VAL A 278 -8.00 9.34 5.53
N ASP A 279 -7.87 10.64 5.82
CA ASP A 279 -7.91 11.73 4.84
C ASP A 279 -6.70 11.68 3.90
N ASN A 280 -5.47 11.69 4.44
CA ASN A 280 -4.27 11.57 3.61
C ASN A 280 -4.31 10.30 2.73
N ILE A 281 -4.71 9.15 3.28
CA ILE A 281 -4.68 7.88 2.55
C ILE A 281 -5.83 7.75 1.52
N LEU A 282 -7.07 8.11 1.85
CA LEU A 282 -8.23 7.92 0.95
C LEU A 282 -8.57 9.12 0.05
N ILE A 283 -7.98 10.30 0.29
CA ILE A 283 -8.21 11.52 -0.51
C ILE A 283 -6.94 11.93 -1.25
N ASP A 284 -5.82 12.11 -0.56
CA ASP A 284 -4.60 12.66 -1.18
C ASP A 284 -3.79 11.60 -1.93
N GLU A 285 -3.46 10.48 -1.29
CA GLU A 285 -2.72 9.39 -1.93
C GLU A 285 -3.58 8.62 -2.96
N ALA A 286 -4.89 8.53 -2.73
CA ALA A 286 -5.82 7.81 -3.60
C ALA A 286 -6.15 8.47 -4.94
N ARG A 287 -5.41 9.53 -5.33
CA ARG A 287 -5.47 10.15 -6.66
C ARG A 287 -4.71 9.36 -7.72
N THR A 288 -3.73 8.55 -7.31
CA THR A 288 -2.93 7.70 -8.21
C THR A 288 -3.17 6.23 -7.87
N PRO A 289 -3.49 5.35 -8.84
CA PRO A 289 -3.61 3.93 -8.56
C PRO A 289 -2.25 3.30 -8.20
N LEU A 290 -2.28 2.23 -7.41
CA LEU A 290 -1.14 1.34 -7.29
C LEU A 290 -0.95 0.61 -8.61
N ILE A 291 0.29 0.62 -9.11
CA ILE A 291 0.68 0.00 -10.38
C ILE A 291 1.92 -0.85 -10.13
N ILE A 292 1.86 -2.14 -10.46
CA ILE A 292 3.07 -2.94 -10.65
C ILE A 292 3.44 -2.87 -12.13
N SER A 293 4.58 -2.26 -12.43
CA SER A 293 5.17 -2.27 -13.76
C SER A 293 6.25 -3.36 -13.86
N GLY A 294 6.31 -4.00 -15.03
CA GLY A 294 7.42 -4.87 -15.42
C GLY A 294 8.25 -4.21 -16.51
N GLU A 295 9.54 -4.55 -16.57
CA GLU A 295 10.28 -4.37 -17.81
C GLU A 295 9.70 -5.32 -18.87
N SER A 296 9.42 -4.81 -20.06
CA SER A 296 9.21 -5.68 -21.22
C SER A 296 10.46 -6.57 -21.42
N ARG A 297 10.28 -7.76 -22.01
CA ARG A 297 11.42 -8.57 -22.47
C ARG A 297 12.30 -7.70 -23.36
N GLU A 298 13.61 -7.99 -23.39
CA GLU A 298 14.63 -7.13 -24.00
C GLU A 298 14.15 -6.46 -25.28
N SER A 299 14.43 -5.16 -25.44
CA SER A 299 14.10 -4.41 -26.64
C SER A 299 14.68 -5.13 -27.86
N SER A 300 13.84 -5.93 -28.50
CA SER A 300 14.21 -6.81 -29.60
C SER A 300 14.89 -5.97 -30.66
N ASN A 301 15.96 -6.49 -31.26
CA ASN A 301 16.69 -5.77 -32.32
C ASN A 301 15.75 -5.33 -33.47
N TYR A 302 14.57 -5.98 -33.58
CA TYR A 302 13.40 -5.57 -34.36
C TYR A 302 13.12 -4.06 -34.39
N TYR A 303 13.16 -3.29 -33.29
CA TYR A 303 12.91 -1.83 -33.39
C TYR A 303 13.93 -1.14 -34.31
N VAL A 304 15.22 -1.46 -34.15
CA VAL A 304 16.31 -0.88 -34.95
C VAL A 304 16.29 -1.45 -36.37
N GLN A 305 16.07 -2.76 -36.50
CA GLN A 305 15.98 -3.49 -37.76
C GLN A 305 14.84 -2.96 -38.64
N PHE A 306 13.61 -2.90 -38.12
CA PHE A 306 12.46 -2.39 -38.86
C PHE A 306 12.54 -0.89 -39.11
N ALA A 307 13.04 -0.08 -38.15
CA ALA A 307 13.29 1.34 -38.41
C ALA A 307 14.35 1.57 -39.52
N GLY A 308 15.22 0.59 -39.79
CA GLY A 308 16.07 0.55 -40.97
C GLY A 308 15.30 0.18 -42.24
N MET A 309 14.54 -0.92 -42.21
CA MET A 309 13.79 -1.44 -43.38
C MET A 309 12.71 -0.47 -43.88
N VAL A 310 11.91 0.13 -43.00
CA VAL A 310 10.80 1.00 -43.44
C VAL A 310 11.28 2.28 -44.14
N LYS A 311 12.54 2.68 -43.95
CA LYS A 311 13.14 3.85 -44.64
C LYS A 311 13.30 3.68 -46.14
N SER A 312 13.26 2.44 -46.65
CA SER A 312 13.33 2.15 -48.10
C SER A 312 11.98 1.88 -48.74
N LEU A 313 10.90 1.79 -47.95
CA LEU A 313 9.54 1.67 -48.47
C LEU A 313 9.07 3.00 -49.05
N ARG A 314 8.10 2.93 -49.96
CA ARG A 314 7.48 4.10 -50.59
C ARG A 314 5.97 4.09 -50.39
N GLU A 315 5.42 5.26 -50.10
CA GLU A 315 3.98 5.51 -50.05
C GLU A 315 3.33 5.20 -51.41
N GLU A 316 2.07 4.75 -51.39
CA GLU A 316 1.26 4.30 -52.54
C GLU A 316 1.77 3.04 -53.28
N GLU A 317 3.06 2.69 -53.19
CA GLU A 317 3.64 1.45 -53.73
C GLU A 317 3.67 0.35 -52.66
N HIS A 318 4.39 0.60 -51.55
CA HIS A 318 4.64 -0.40 -50.50
C HIS A 318 3.73 -0.26 -49.27
N TYR A 319 3.13 0.92 -49.05
CA TYR A 319 2.20 1.15 -47.96
C TYR A 319 1.22 2.27 -48.31
N VAL A 320 0.04 2.22 -47.68
CA VAL A 320 -0.99 3.25 -47.75
C VAL A 320 -1.18 3.90 -46.38
N VAL A 321 -1.56 5.19 -46.38
CA VAL A 321 -1.74 5.98 -45.16
C VAL A 321 -3.17 6.51 -45.08
N ASN A 322 -3.87 6.18 -43.99
CA ASN A 322 -5.12 6.85 -43.64
C ASN A 322 -4.81 7.94 -42.59
N GLU A 323 -4.57 9.17 -43.05
CA GLU A 323 -4.28 10.30 -42.16
C GLU A 323 -5.40 10.56 -41.14
N LYS A 324 -6.67 10.35 -41.54
CA LYS A 324 -7.85 10.60 -40.70
C LYS A 324 -7.93 9.64 -39.51
N GLU A 325 -7.50 8.39 -39.69
CA GLU A 325 -7.47 7.37 -38.65
C GLU A 325 -6.08 7.24 -37.98
N ARG A 326 -5.06 7.93 -38.52
CA ARG A 326 -3.63 7.78 -38.15
C ARG A 326 -3.19 6.31 -38.14
N VAL A 327 -3.56 5.61 -39.20
CA VAL A 327 -3.19 4.21 -39.51
C VAL A 327 -2.37 4.16 -40.80
N SER A 328 -1.37 3.29 -40.84
CA SER A 328 -0.55 3.00 -42.01
C SER A 328 -0.48 1.49 -42.21
N THR A 329 -0.76 1.01 -43.42
CA THR A 329 -0.90 -0.43 -43.72
C THR A 329 -0.01 -0.79 -44.90
N LEU A 330 0.70 -1.92 -44.84
CA LEU A 330 1.47 -2.43 -45.98
C LEU A 330 0.53 -2.87 -47.12
N THR A 331 0.98 -2.66 -48.35
CA THR A 331 0.38 -3.27 -49.56
C THR A 331 0.91 -4.71 -49.73
N GLU A 332 0.35 -5.48 -50.67
CA GLU A 332 0.91 -6.78 -51.06
C GLU A 332 2.38 -6.65 -51.52
N GLU A 333 2.71 -5.58 -52.25
CA GLU A 333 4.08 -5.29 -52.69
C GLU A 333 5.02 -4.95 -51.52
N GLY A 334 4.50 -4.25 -50.50
CA GLY A 334 5.20 -3.95 -49.25
C GLY A 334 5.45 -5.19 -48.38
N ILE A 335 4.46 -6.06 -48.23
CA ILE A 335 4.61 -7.35 -47.54
C ILE A 335 5.70 -8.17 -48.21
N ALA A 336 5.61 -8.35 -49.54
CA ALA A 336 6.61 -9.09 -50.31
C ALA A 336 8.01 -8.44 -50.27
N TYR A 337 8.11 -7.11 -50.10
CA TYR A 337 9.39 -6.44 -49.89
C TYR A 337 10.00 -6.77 -48.52
N VAL A 338 9.19 -6.72 -47.46
CA VAL A 338 9.63 -7.01 -46.08
C VAL A 338 10.01 -8.49 -45.93
N GLU A 339 9.24 -9.41 -46.52
CA GLU A 339 9.54 -10.84 -46.58
C GLU A 339 10.91 -11.13 -47.22
N ARG A 340 11.21 -10.49 -48.36
CA ARG A 340 12.54 -10.60 -49.01
C ARG A 340 13.67 -10.01 -48.17
N GLN A 341 13.43 -8.96 -47.39
CA GLN A 341 14.41 -8.36 -46.47
C GLN A 341 14.66 -9.22 -45.22
N LEU A 342 13.64 -9.95 -44.76
CA LEU A 342 13.72 -10.85 -43.61
C LEU A 342 14.23 -12.26 -43.97
N GLY A 343 14.07 -12.66 -45.24
CA GLY A 343 14.33 -14.04 -45.69
C GLY A 343 13.24 -15.02 -45.25
N THR A 344 11.99 -14.57 -45.19
CA THR A 344 10.83 -15.34 -44.71
C THR A 344 9.79 -15.51 -45.81
N ASP A 345 9.15 -16.69 -45.91
CA ASP A 345 8.18 -16.99 -46.97
C ASP A 345 6.76 -16.47 -46.69
N ASN A 346 6.43 -16.19 -45.43
CA ASN A 346 5.13 -15.64 -45.02
C ASN A 346 5.29 -14.84 -43.71
N LEU A 347 5.17 -13.51 -43.81
CA LEU A 347 5.26 -12.57 -42.70
C LEU A 347 4.22 -12.84 -41.60
N TYR A 348 3.02 -13.30 -41.96
CA TYR A 348 1.91 -13.57 -41.05
C TYR A 348 1.83 -15.05 -40.62
N SER A 349 2.94 -15.78 -40.66
CA SER A 349 3.01 -17.12 -40.07
C SER A 349 3.01 -17.05 -38.53
N PRO A 350 2.53 -18.10 -37.82
CA PRO A 350 2.54 -18.13 -36.35
C PRO A 350 3.95 -18.00 -35.73
N GLU A 351 4.99 -18.33 -36.50
CA GLU A 351 6.40 -18.22 -36.11
C GLU A 351 6.91 -16.77 -36.10
N HIS A 352 6.13 -15.82 -36.64
CA HIS A 352 6.53 -14.42 -36.81
C HIS A 352 5.58 -13.43 -36.12
N PHE A 353 4.48 -13.89 -35.50
CA PHE A 353 3.51 -13.01 -34.82
C PHE A 353 4.15 -12.07 -33.77
N ASP A 354 5.20 -12.53 -33.06
CA ASP A 354 5.93 -11.69 -32.10
C ASP A 354 6.59 -10.45 -32.74
N MET A 355 6.93 -10.48 -34.04
CA MET A 355 7.63 -9.36 -34.71
C MET A 355 6.69 -8.34 -35.38
N ILE A 356 5.44 -8.71 -35.67
CA ILE A 356 4.45 -7.86 -36.36
C ILE A 356 4.25 -6.49 -35.67
N PRO A 357 4.04 -6.41 -34.33
CA PRO A 357 3.81 -5.12 -33.67
C PRO A 357 5.01 -4.16 -33.78
N TYR A 358 6.23 -4.67 -33.97
CA TYR A 358 7.42 -3.85 -34.16
C TYR A 358 7.49 -3.27 -35.58
N LEU A 359 7.10 -4.05 -36.59
CA LEU A 359 7.01 -3.62 -37.99
C LEU A 359 5.92 -2.56 -38.16
N ASP A 360 4.73 -2.80 -37.64
CA ASP A 360 3.60 -1.87 -37.73
C ASP A 360 3.92 -0.55 -37.04
N ASN A 361 4.53 -0.59 -35.85
CA ASN A 361 4.98 0.63 -35.17
C ASN A 361 6.12 1.36 -35.90
N ALA A 362 7.07 0.64 -36.52
CA ALA A 362 8.12 1.26 -37.32
C ALA A 362 7.54 1.97 -38.55
N LEU A 363 6.58 1.33 -39.25
CA LEU A 363 5.89 1.91 -40.39
C LEU A 363 5.08 3.13 -39.96
N ARG A 364 4.31 3.03 -38.86
CA ARG A 364 3.52 4.12 -38.30
C ARG A 364 4.40 5.31 -37.90
N ALA A 365 5.52 5.06 -37.21
CA ALA A 365 6.50 6.08 -36.86
C ALA A 365 7.13 6.75 -38.09
N HIS A 366 7.35 6.01 -39.18
CA HIS A 366 7.89 6.53 -40.44
C HIS A 366 6.87 7.40 -41.20
N ALA A 367 5.69 6.82 -41.47
CA ALA A 367 4.64 7.42 -42.28
C ALA A 367 3.95 8.60 -41.60
N LEU A 368 3.52 8.45 -40.34
CA LEU A 368 2.53 9.34 -39.72
C LEU A 368 3.07 10.34 -38.69
N TYR A 369 4.28 10.15 -38.17
CA TYR A 369 4.86 11.02 -37.15
C TYR A 369 6.06 11.75 -37.74
N LYS A 370 6.05 13.09 -37.73
CA LYS A 370 7.12 13.91 -38.32
C LYS A 370 7.84 14.71 -37.24
N ARG A 371 9.17 14.72 -37.35
CA ARG A 371 10.05 15.53 -36.52
C ARG A 371 9.75 17.02 -36.72
N ASP A 372 9.87 17.79 -35.65
CA ASP A 372 9.56 19.22 -35.56
C ASP A 372 8.08 19.57 -35.82
N LYS A 373 7.19 18.55 -35.84
CA LYS A 373 5.72 18.67 -35.85
C LYS A 373 5.08 17.89 -34.71
N ASP A 374 5.23 16.56 -34.70
CA ASP A 374 4.64 15.68 -33.67
C ASP A 374 5.58 15.47 -32.47
N TYR A 375 6.90 15.52 -32.71
CA TYR A 375 7.95 15.37 -31.70
C TYR A 375 9.21 16.16 -32.10
N ILE A 376 10.07 16.47 -31.13
CA ILE A 376 11.45 16.96 -31.36
C ILE A 376 12.47 15.96 -30.81
N VAL A 377 13.71 16.07 -31.27
CA VAL A 377 14.85 15.35 -30.68
C VAL A 377 15.79 16.36 -30.03
N ARG A 378 15.98 16.26 -28.71
CA ARG A 378 16.86 17.13 -27.91
C ARG A 378 17.62 16.27 -26.89
N ASN A 379 18.89 16.56 -26.65
CA ASN A 379 19.73 15.84 -25.68
C ASN A 379 19.76 14.30 -25.87
N ASN A 380 19.58 13.82 -27.10
CA ASN A 380 19.43 12.40 -27.44
C ASN A 380 18.21 11.73 -26.76
N GLU A 381 17.10 12.47 -26.68
CA GLU A 381 15.78 12.02 -26.22
C GLU A 381 14.69 12.55 -27.17
N VAL A 382 13.61 11.78 -27.34
CA VAL A 382 12.43 12.15 -28.12
C VAL A 382 11.42 12.83 -27.20
N ILE A 383 11.05 14.08 -27.49
CA ILE A 383 10.11 14.86 -26.68
C ILE A 383 8.87 15.14 -27.53
N ILE A 384 7.69 14.74 -27.02
CA ILE A 384 6.41 14.92 -27.70
C ILE A 384 6.05 16.42 -27.77
N VAL A 385 5.51 16.85 -28.90
CA VAL A 385 4.91 18.18 -29.08
C VAL A 385 3.39 18.05 -28.98
N ASP A 386 2.77 18.87 -28.12
CA ASP A 386 1.32 18.96 -28.01
C ASP A 386 0.72 19.63 -29.27
N GLU A 387 -0.13 18.91 -30.00
CA GLU A 387 -0.66 19.33 -31.31
C GLU A 387 -1.50 20.62 -31.26
N PHE A 388 -2.12 20.93 -30.12
CA PHE A 388 -2.98 22.11 -29.96
C PHE A 388 -2.22 23.35 -29.47
N THR A 389 -1.18 23.16 -28.67
CA THR A 389 -0.49 24.25 -27.94
C THR A 389 0.98 24.43 -28.30
N GLY A 390 1.56 23.51 -29.07
CA GLY A 390 3.00 23.49 -29.40
C GLY A 390 3.91 23.27 -28.19
N ARG A 391 3.36 22.89 -27.04
CA ARG A 391 4.13 22.70 -25.80
C ARG A 391 4.91 21.39 -25.85
N LEU A 392 6.15 21.45 -25.34
CA LEU A 392 6.99 20.27 -25.17
C LEU A 392 6.49 19.48 -23.95
N MET A 393 6.14 18.21 -24.16
CA MET A 393 5.65 17.31 -23.12
C MET A 393 6.78 16.43 -22.58
N GLU A 394 7.74 17.06 -21.89
CA GLU A 394 8.85 16.36 -21.24
C GLU A 394 8.34 15.28 -20.27
N GLY A 395 8.99 14.11 -20.27
CA GLY A 395 8.58 12.94 -19.48
C GLY A 395 7.37 12.16 -19.99
N ARG A 396 6.69 12.60 -21.07
CA ARG A 396 5.63 11.81 -21.71
C ARG A 396 6.18 10.95 -22.85
N ARG A 397 5.71 9.71 -22.92
CA ARG A 397 6.00 8.75 -24.01
C ARG A 397 4.70 8.34 -24.71
N TYR A 398 4.80 7.96 -25.98
CA TYR A 398 3.69 7.30 -26.69
C TYR A 398 3.58 5.85 -26.21
N SER A 399 2.37 5.31 -26.22
CA SER A 399 2.06 3.94 -25.80
C SER A 399 2.36 2.89 -26.88
N GLU A 400 2.22 1.61 -26.51
CA GLU A 400 2.21 0.45 -27.42
C GLU A 400 3.48 0.33 -28.28
N GLY A 401 4.65 0.65 -27.71
CA GLY A 401 5.92 0.58 -28.42
C GLY A 401 6.18 1.66 -29.48
N LEU A 402 5.24 2.58 -29.72
CA LEU A 402 5.37 3.61 -30.75
C LEU A 402 6.51 4.60 -30.44
N HIS A 403 6.73 4.93 -29.16
CA HIS A 403 7.80 5.85 -28.78
C HIS A 403 9.19 5.22 -29.04
N GLN A 404 9.34 3.93 -28.80
CA GLN A 404 10.53 3.13 -29.10
C GLN A 404 10.79 3.06 -30.61
N ALA A 405 9.75 2.95 -31.43
CA ALA A 405 9.88 3.02 -32.88
C ALA A 405 10.33 4.42 -33.37
N ILE A 406 9.88 5.51 -32.73
CA ILE A 406 10.36 6.86 -33.03
C ILE A 406 11.81 7.07 -32.54
N GLU A 407 12.17 6.57 -31.35
CA GLU A 407 13.56 6.55 -30.87
C GLU A 407 14.47 5.83 -31.89
N ALA A 408 14.09 4.64 -32.35
CA ALA A 408 14.83 3.86 -33.34
C ALA A 408 14.92 4.56 -34.72
N LYS A 409 13.82 5.17 -35.18
CA LYS A 409 13.76 5.95 -36.43
C LYS A 409 14.80 7.07 -36.46
N GLU A 410 14.89 7.83 -35.37
CA GLU A 410 15.79 8.98 -35.21
C GLU A 410 17.22 8.59 -34.81
N GLY A 411 17.50 7.31 -34.56
CA GLY A 411 18.81 6.83 -34.10
C GLY A 411 19.10 7.14 -32.62
N VAL A 412 18.07 7.47 -31.84
CA VAL A 412 18.14 7.65 -30.39
C VAL A 412 18.22 6.28 -29.71
N LYS A 413 18.80 6.24 -28.50
CA LYS A 413 18.86 5.00 -27.71
C LYS A 413 17.44 4.60 -27.30
N VAL A 414 16.93 3.53 -27.91
CA VAL A 414 15.63 2.93 -27.56
C VAL A 414 15.62 2.55 -26.09
N GLN A 415 14.64 3.08 -25.34
CA GLN A 415 14.45 2.73 -23.93
C GLN A 415 13.49 1.55 -23.81
N LYS A 416 13.74 0.65 -22.83
CA LYS A 416 12.81 -0.46 -22.54
C LYS A 416 11.41 0.09 -22.26
N GLU A 417 10.39 -0.58 -22.78
CA GLU A 417 9.02 -0.27 -22.42
C GLU A 417 8.74 -0.75 -20.99
N SER A 418 8.21 0.16 -20.17
CA SER A 418 7.64 -0.16 -18.87
C SER A 418 6.17 -0.52 -19.07
N MET A 419 5.82 -1.78 -18.87
CA MET A 419 4.47 -2.29 -19.07
C MET A 419 3.76 -2.44 -17.72
N THR A 420 2.55 -1.91 -17.59
CA THR A 420 1.69 -2.18 -16.42
C THR A 420 1.25 -3.63 -16.42
N LEU A 421 1.66 -4.39 -15.39
CA LEU A 421 1.28 -5.79 -15.20
C LEU A 421 -0.02 -5.93 -14.40
N ALA A 422 -0.19 -5.10 -13.37
CA ALA A 422 -1.36 -5.10 -12.51
C ALA A 422 -1.62 -3.70 -11.94
N THR A 423 -2.89 -3.36 -11.69
CA THR A 423 -3.29 -2.05 -11.16
C THR A 423 -4.53 -2.14 -10.28
N ILE A 424 -4.56 -1.36 -9.20
CA ILE A 424 -5.76 -1.16 -8.34
C ILE A 424 -5.74 0.24 -7.72
N THR A 425 -6.91 0.85 -7.54
CA THR A 425 -7.03 2.10 -6.77
C THR A 425 -7.18 1.80 -5.28
N PHE A 426 -6.69 2.67 -4.39
CA PHE A 426 -6.91 2.49 -2.94
C PHE A 426 -8.40 2.40 -2.58
N GLN A 427 -9.27 3.13 -3.28
CA GLN A 427 -10.71 3.06 -3.10
C GLN A 427 -11.26 1.66 -3.36
N ASN A 428 -10.83 1.00 -4.45
CA ASN A 428 -11.25 -0.36 -4.77
C ASN A 428 -10.62 -1.38 -3.82
N PHE A 429 -9.36 -1.19 -3.45
CA PHE A 429 -8.68 -2.09 -2.50
C PHE A 429 -9.35 -2.10 -1.12
N PHE A 430 -9.51 -0.93 -0.50
CA PHE A 430 -10.11 -0.84 0.85
C PHE A 430 -11.60 -1.17 0.89
N ARG A 431 -12.31 -1.14 -0.25
CA ARG A 431 -13.70 -1.59 -0.35
C ARG A 431 -13.85 -3.11 -0.18
N MET A 432 -12.79 -3.90 -0.38
CA MET A 432 -12.84 -5.36 -0.26
C MET A 432 -12.79 -5.87 1.20
N TYR A 433 -12.62 -4.98 2.18
CA TYR A 433 -12.67 -5.37 3.59
C TYR A 433 -14.12 -5.57 4.07
N ASP A 434 -14.40 -6.65 4.81
CA ASP A 434 -15.73 -6.88 5.43
C ASP A 434 -16.11 -5.69 6.34
N LYS A 435 -15.13 -5.15 7.07
CA LYS A 435 -15.29 -3.94 7.90
C LYS A 435 -14.11 -2.98 7.72
N LEU A 436 -14.43 -1.71 7.49
CA LEU A 436 -13.46 -0.62 7.38
C LEU A 436 -13.74 0.47 8.43
N ALA A 437 -12.70 0.95 9.07
CA ALA A 437 -12.69 2.01 10.08
C ALA A 437 -11.56 3.01 9.80
N GLY A 438 -11.63 4.22 10.37
CA GLY A 438 -10.65 5.26 10.09
C GLY A 438 -10.48 6.28 11.22
N MET A 439 -9.28 6.82 11.36
CA MET A 439 -8.98 7.90 12.30
C MET A 439 -8.14 9.00 11.63
N THR A 440 -8.34 10.25 12.04
CA THR A 440 -7.69 11.42 11.44
C THR A 440 -7.73 12.62 12.40
N GLY A 441 -6.81 13.56 12.22
CA GLY A 441 -6.82 14.85 12.91
C GLY A 441 -7.83 15.87 12.38
N THR A 442 -8.42 15.61 11.20
CA THR A 442 -8.95 16.66 10.32
C THR A 442 -10.26 16.31 9.60
N ALA A 443 -10.96 15.24 10.01
CA ALA A 443 -12.18 14.75 9.33
C ALA A 443 -13.24 15.82 9.03
N LYS A 444 -13.40 16.83 9.89
CA LYS A 444 -14.51 17.79 9.79
C LYS A 444 -14.41 18.78 8.63
N THR A 445 -13.23 19.00 8.06
CA THR A 445 -13.11 19.78 6.81
C THR A 445 -13.44 18.93 5.59
N GLU A 446 -13.04 17.66 5.60
CA GLU A 446 -13.23 16.74 4.48
C GLU A 446 -14.49 15.86 4.58
N GLU A 447 -15.41 16.17 5.51
CA GLU A 447 -16.61 15.37 5.79
C GLU A 447 -17.50 15.18 4.55
N GLU A 448 -17.54 16.18 3.66
CA GLU A 448 -18.29 16.10 2.41
C GLU A 448 -17.60 15.16 1.40
N GLU A 449 -16.27 15.08 1.36
CA GLU A 449 -15.53 14.14 0.50
C GLU A 449 -15.62 12.71 1.03
N PHE A 450 -15.53 12.47 2.35
CA PHE A 450 -15.78 11.16 2.94
C PHE A 450 -17.21 10.68 2.70
N ARG A 451 -18.20 11.57 2.81
CA ARG A 451 -19.60 11.28 2.45
C ARG A 451 -19.77 11.09 0.94
N ALA A 452 -18.97 11.73 0.09
CA ALA A 452 -18.99 11.53 -1.36
C ALA A 452 -18.40 10.16 -1.74
N SER A 453 -17.30 9.77 -1.08
CA SER A 453 -16.51 8.56 -1.32
C SER A 453 -17.37 7.30 -1.41
N THR A 454 -17.29 6.63 -2.56
CA THR A 454 -17.98 5.37 -2.81
C THR A 454 -17.46 4.25 -1.91
N THR A 455 -16.18 4.27 -1.50
CA THR A 455 -15.57 3.31 -0.57
C THR A 455 -16.37 3.23 0.73
N TRP A 456 -16.55 4.36 1.41
CA TRP A 456 -17.26 4.40 2.68
C TRP A 456 -18.78 4.18 2.54
N LYS A 457 -19.34 4.52 1.37
CA LYS A 457 -20.74 4.25 1.02
C LYS A 457 -21.02 2.77 0.70
N SER A 458 -20.02 1.99 0.28
CA SER A 458 -20.20 0.61 -0.19
C SER A 458 -19.43 -0.47 0.59
N SER A 459 -18.69 -0.08 1.64
CA SER A 459 -18.27 -0.97 2.73
C SER A 459 -19.48 -1.80 3.23
N PRO A 460 -19.32 -3.11 3.55
CA PRO A 460 -20.43 -3.95 4.04
C PRO A 460 -20.98 -3.50 5.40
N SER A 461 -20.16 -2.86 6.24
CA SER A 461 -20.54 -2.37 7.57
C SER A 461 -21.84 -1.51 7.56
N PRO A 462 -22.84 -1.77 8.43
CA PRO A 462 -24.19 -1.24 8.23
C PRO A 462 -24.30 0.29 8.26
N PRO A 463 -25.15 0.90 7.41
CA PRO A 463 -25.18 2.36 7.19
C PRO A 463 -25.56 3.18 8.44
N THR A 464 -26.24 2.57 9.41
CA THR A 464 -26.65 3.22 10.67
C THR A 464 -25.50 3.52 11.65
N ASN A 465 -24.29 2.98 11.41
CA ASN A 465 -23.11 3.22 12.25
C ASN A 465 -22.06 4.15 11.63
N ARG A 466 -22.23 4.58 10.37
CA ARG A 466 -21.21 5.32 9.59
C ARG A 466 -21.14 6.82 9.93
N SER A 467 -21.11 7.13 11.21
CA SER A 467 -20.95 8.49 11.74
C SER A 467 -19.47 8.85 11.84
N SER A 468 -19.09 10.05 11.39
CA SER A 468 -17.89 10.71 11.88
C SER A 468 -18.18 11.26 13.28
N VAL A 469 -17.33 10.92 14.26
CA VAL A 469 -17.45 11.43 15.63
C VAL A 469 -16.22 12.27 15.95
N THR A 470 -16.45 13.55 16.21
CA THR A 470 -15.44 14.49 16.70
C THR A 470 -15.21 14.24 18.18
N ILE A 471 -14.04 13.70 18.50
CA ILE A 471 -13.60 13.41 19.87
C ILE A 471 -12.73 14.57 20.34
N ARG A 472 -13.12 15.20 21.44
CA ARG A 472 -12.34 16.26 22.08
C ARG A 472 -12.28 15.97 23.58
N PRO A 473 -11.09 15.84 24.17
CA PRO A 473 -10.98 15.88 25.62
C PRO A 473 -11.48 17.23 26.15
N THR A 474 -12.30 17.18 27.17
CA THR A 474 -12.52 18.32 28.06
C THR A 474 -11.29 18.49 28.94
N TRP A 475 -10.29 19.26 28.45
CA TRP A 475 -9.14 19.71 29.27
C TRP A 475 -9.61 20.68 30.36
N SER A 476 -10.20 20.15 31.41
CA SER A 476 -10.42 20.83 32.68
C SER A 476 -9.37 20.35 33.67
N ILE A 477 -8.14 20.85 33.53
CA ILE A 477 -7.11 20.67 34.55
C ILE A 477 -7.58 21.36 35.84
N ALA A 478 -8.09 20.57 36.77
CA ALA A 478 -8.40 20.99 38.13
C ALA A 478 -7.18 20.87 39.07
N THR A 479 -5.98 21.24 38.61
CA THR A 479 -4.82 21.46 39.50
C THR A 479 -4.60 22.95 39.71
N LYS A 480 -5.05 23.48 40.85
CA LYS A 480 -4.77 24.85 41.28
C LYS A 480 -3.27 25.05 41.56
N ARG A 481 -2.51 25.50 40.56
CA ARG A 481 -1.31 26.34 40.76
C ARG A 481 -1.31 27.47 39.71
N PRO A 482 -1.13 28.74 40.11
CA PRO A 482 -1.15 29.85 39.16
C PRO A 482 0.22 30.00 38.48
N SER A 483 0.25 29.99 37.15
CA SER A 483 1.39 30.46 36.36
C SER A 483 0.93 31.54 35.38
N SER A 484 1.72 32.61 35.29
CA SER A 484 1.30 33.92 34.77
C SER A 484 1.49 34.10 33.26
N ARG A 485 0.44 34.68 32.63
CA ARG A 485 0.40 35.46 31.37
C ARG A 485 0.87 34.80 30.05
N PRO A 486 0.11 35.00 28.94
CA PRO A 486 0.49 34.49 27.61
C PRO A 486 1.40 35.45 26.85
N SER A 487 2.25 34.90 25.99
CA SER A 487 3.00 35.66 24.97
C SER A 487 3.02 34.93 23.62
N TRP A 488 3.30 35.72 22.58
CA TRP A 488 3.56 35.36 21.16
C TRP A 488 2.42 35.55 20.15
N THR A 489 2.15 36.82 19.88
CA THR A 489 1.53 37.28 18.64
C THR A 489 2.48 37.17 17.44
N ARG A 490 2.07 36.35 16.46
CA ARG A 490 2.10 36.63 15.00
C ARG A 490 3.37 37.29 14.42
N PHE A 491 4.24 36.49 13.80
CA PHE A 491 5.32 36.95 12.94
C PHE A 491 4.82 37.87 11.80
N LYS A 492 5.41 39.05 11.67
CA LYS A 492 5.45 39.85 10.44
C LYS A 492 6.90 40.27 10.17
N ARG A 493 7.32 40.25 8.90
CA ARG A 493 8.66 40.65 8.44
C ARG A 493 8.96 42.13 8.74
N PRO A 494 10.24 42.49 8.92
CA PRO A 494 10.75 43.82 8.61
C PRO A 494 11.68 43.82 7.39
N THR A 495 11.59 44.87 6.58
CA THR A 495 12.59 45.28 5.58
C THR A 495 13.00 46.73 5.85
N SER A 496 14.30 47.00 5.71
CA SER A 496 14.95 48.32 5.50
C SER A 496 14.72 49.49 6.48
N ALA A 497 15.81 49.90 7.16
CA ALA A 497 16.26 51.30 7.28
C ALA A 497 17.75 51.36 7.70
N ALA A 498 18.48 52.43 7.34
CA ALA A 498 19.88 52.69 7.74
C ALA A 498 19.94 53.73 8.89
N SER A 499 21.06 54.19 9.47
CA SER A 499 22.52 54.17 9.19
C SER A 499 23.25 54.54 10.54
N PRO A 500 24.55 54.93 10.68
CA PRO A 500 25.71 54.97 9.77
C PRO A 500 27.05 54.40 10.36
N CYS A 501 28.16 54.65 9.65
CA CYS A 501 29.55 54.24 9.85
C CYS A 501 30.23 54.47 11.22
N SER A 502 31.29 53.68 11.51
CA SER A 502 32.66 54.21 11.76
C SER A 502 33.78 53.14 11.82
N SER A 503 34.96 53.53 11.29
CA SER A 503 36.33 53.04 11.56
C SER A 503 36.76 51.57 11.30
N VAL A 504 37.77 51.44 10.43
CA VAL A 504 38.66 50.26 10.21
C VAL A 504 39.81 50.28 11.26
N PRO A 505 40.52 49.16 11.51
CA PRO A 505 41.79 48.96 10.80
C PRO A 505 42.06 47.50 10.35
N SER A 506 42.83 47.38 9.27
CA SER A 506 43.50 46.14 8.81
C SER A 506 45.02 46.33 9.00
N PRO A 507 45.85 45.26 9.10
CA PRO A 507 46.21 44.37 7.98
C PRO A 507 46.27 42.87 8.42
N SER A 508 46.67 41.84 7.65
CA SER A 508 47.51 41.72 6.46
C SER A 508 47.22 40.42 5.66
N ARG A 509 47.52 40.43 4.36
CA ARG A 509 47.69 39.26 3.45
C ARG A 509 49.17 38.82 3.45
N PRO A 510 49.63 37.66 2.89
CA PRO A 510 49.22 36.97 1.64
C PRO A 510 49.03 35.45 1.80
N ALA A 511 48.83 34.56 0.81
CA ALA A 511 48.30 34.50 -0.56
C ALA A 511 48.93 33.25 -1.23
N ASN A 512 48.14 32.50 -2.02
CA ASN A 512 48.49 31.56 -3.10
C ASN A 512 49.79 30.71 -3.03
N ALA A 513 49.67 29.38 -3.13
CA ALA A 513 50.07 28.61 -4.33
C ALA A 513 49.92 27.08 -4.17
N SER A 514 49.29 26.43 -5.16
CA SER A 514 49.72 25.14 -5.73
C SER A 514 50.55 25.48 -7.00
N PRO A 515 51.44 24.62 -7.57
CA PRO A 515 51.28 23.16 -7.71
C PRO A 515 52.60 22.32 -7.70
N SER A 516 52.50 21.06 -8.20
CA SER A 516 53.50 20.27 -8.95
C SER A 516 54.20 19.04 -8.31
N CYS A 517 53.96 17.91 -8.97
CA CYS A 517 54.84 16.77 -9.36
C CYS A 517 56.20 16.51 -8.67
N SER A 518 56.48 15.24 -8.31
CA SER A 518 57.22 14.27 -9.18
C SER A 518 57.96 13.15 -8.41
N SER A 519 58.04 11.94 -9.03
CA SER A 519 59.01 10.82 -8.77
C SER A 519 59.09 10.18 -7.36
N GLY A 520 59.41 8.88 -7.20
CA GLY A 520 59.54 7.78 -8.16
C GLY A 520 60.28 6.55 -7.56
N ALA A 521 59.84 5.33 -7.95
CA ALA A 521 60.54 4.00 -7.96
C ALA A 521 61.46 3.60 -6.75
N THR A 522 61.29 2.46 -6.07
CA THR A 522 61.48 1.04 -6.48
C THR A 522 61.21 0.17 -5.21
N SER A 523 61.01 -1.16 -5.15
CA SER A 523 61.33 -2.35 -5.97
C SER A 523 60.30 -3.46 -5.59
N ASN A 524 59.69 -4.24 -6.49
CA ASN A 524 60.18 -5.37 -7.29
C ASN A 524 60.23 -6.75 -6.57
N THR A 525 59.20 -7.59 -6.77
CA THR A 525 59.40 -9.04 -7.01
C THR A 525 58.24 -9.62 -7.85
N ARG A 526 58.59 -10.34 -8.93
CA ARG A 526 57.71 -11.24 -9.72
C ARG A 526 57.65 -12.62 -9.02
N CYS A 527 56.85 -13.64 -9.36
CA CYS A 527 55.99 -13.97 -10.52
C CYS A 527 54.76 -14.79 -9.98
N SER A 528 53.94 -15.61 -10.67
CA SER A 528 53.92 -16.19 -12.02
C SER A 528 52.48 -16.60 -12.45
N THR A 529 52.35 -17.29 -13.59
CA THR A 529 51.11 -17.60 -14.36
C THR A 529 50.41 -18.94 -14.03
N PRO A 530 49.18 -19.19 -14.55
CA PRO A 530 48.28 -20.26 -14.09
C PRO A 530 48.33 -21.58 -14.90
N ARG A 531 47.57 -22.59 -14.46
CA ARG A 531 47.28 -23.82 -15.24
C ARG A 531 45.78 -24.12 -15.35
N THR A 532 45.41 -24.67 -16.50
CA THR A 532 44.08 -25.14 -16.92
C THR A 532 43.92 -26.66 -16.75
N MET A 533 42.69 -27.12 -16.52
CA MET A 533 42.13 -28.47 -16.78
C MET A 533 40.62 -28.38 -16.43
N SER A 534 39.59 -28.69 -17.23
CA SER A 534 39.30 -29.65 -18.32
C SER A 534 38.58 -30.94 -17.89
N VAL A 535 37.24 -30.86 -17.83
CA VAL A 535 36.25 -31.79 -18.44
C VAL A 535 36.10 -33.26 -17.95
N ARG A 536 34.85 -33.56 -17.53
CA ARG A 536 34.04 -34.82 -17.55
C ARG A 536 33.92 -35.75 -16.30
N PRO A 537 32.74 -36.40 -16.09
CA PRO A 537 32.32 -37.07 -14.84
C PRO A 537 32.40 -38.61 -14.92
N PRO A 538 31.95 -39.34 -13.86
CA PRO A 538 30.88 -40.34 -14.12
C PRO A 538 29.84 -40.62 -12.99
N SER A 539 28.68 -41.12 -13.44
CA SER A 539 27.82 -42.18 -12.86
C SER A 539 27.19 -42.09 -11.45
N SER A 540 25.87 -41.91 -11.43
CA SER A 540 24.91 -42.80 -10.73
C SER A 540 24.45 -43.91 -11.71
N PRO A 541 23.60 -44.93 -11.38
CA PRO A 541 22.84 -45.17 -10.15
C PRO A 541 22.93 -46.61 -9.58
N ARG A 542 22.28 -46.86 -8.43
CA ARG A 542 21.81 -48.21 -8.05
C ARG A 542 20.31 -48.20 -7.79
N ARG A 543 19.60 -49.10 -8.47
CA ARG A 543 18.21 -49.45 -8.18
C ARG A 543 18.12 -50.21 -6.86
N VAL A 544 17.06 -49.94 -6.10
CA VAL A 544 16.47 -50.93 -5.17
C VAL A 544 15.35 -51.65 -5.92
N SER A 545 15.08 -52.91 -5.57
CA SER A 545 14.00 -53.72 -6.16
C SER A 545 13.31 -54.50 -5.02
N PRO A 546 12.03 -54.89 -5.18
CA PRO A 546 11.12 -55.08 -4.05
C PRO A 546 11.18 -56.48 -3.44
N GLY A 547 10.61 -56.63 -2.24
CA GLY A 547 10.52 -57.92 -1.55
C GLY A 547 9.37 -58.02 -0.54
N ARG A 548 8.28 -58.67 -1.01
CA ARG A 548 7.11 -59.19 -0.27
C ARG A 548 6.06 -58.19 0.20
#